data_AF-A0A971LDH7-F1
#
_entry.id   AF-A0A971LDH7-F1
#
_cell.length_a   1.000
_cell.length_b   1.000
_cell.length_c   1.000
_cell.angle_alpha   90.00
_cell.angle_beta   90.00
_cell.angle_gamma   90.00
#
_symmetry.space_group_name_H-M   'P 1'
#
loop_
_entity.id
_entity.type
_entity.pdbx_description
1 polymer ?
#
loop_
_entity_poly.entity_id
_entity_poly.type
_entity_poly.pdbx_seq_one_letter_code
_entity_poly.pdbx_strand_id
1 'polypeptide(L)'
;NEFFRVAKIIDEVKNRTNASRQLVLASLVYISVVNSFMEEIYFRGFLLVRLKSRYGFRLATWISALLFAAYHLITFRSWFSPPLLLLALSALTLAGLALNHITDRDRSLLPVWLLHAVMNISIFAVVLPYF
;
A
#
# COMPACT_ATOMS: atom_id res chain seq x y z
N ASN A 1 -10.81 20.41 9.33
CA ASN A 1 -10.62 19.31 10.31
C ASN A 1 -9.15 18.96 10.40
N GLU A 2 -8.51 19.21 11.54
CA GLU A 2 -7.06 18.93 11.73
C GLU A 2 -6.69 17.45 11.64
N PHE A 3 -7.67 16.55 11.79
CA PHE A 3 -7.49 15.09 11.74
C PHE A 3 -7.12 14.59 10.34
N PHE A 4 -8.01 14.77 9.36
CA PHE A 4 -7.74 14.44 7.96
C PHE A 4 -7.30 15.71 7.25
N ARG A 5 -6.00 15.84 7.00
CA ARG A 5 -5.44 16.99 6.32
C ARG A 5 -5.63 16.87 4.80
N VAL A 6 -6.87 16.68 4.35
CA VAL A 6 -7.23 16.53 2.93
C VAL A 6 -6.67 17.71 2.12
N ALA A 7 -6.81 18.94 2.64
CA ALA A 7 -6.21 20.13 2.03
C ALA A 7 -4.69 20.02 1.90
N LYS A 8 -3.99 19.41 2.86
CA LYS A 8 -2.53 19.21 2.83
C LYS A 8 -2.11 18.07 1.88
N ILE A 9 -2.92 17.02 1.75
CA ILE A 9 -2.72 15.95 0.75
C ILE A 9 -2.86 16.57 -0.65
N ILE A 10 -3.91 17.35 -0.87
CA ILE A 10 -4.14 18.06 -2.14
C ILE A 10 -3.01 19.05 -2.41
N ASP A 11 -2.59 19.85 -1.43
CA ASP A 11 -1.45 20.78 -1.56
C ASP A 11 -0.14 20.06 -1.81
N GLU A 12 0.16 18.95 -1.13
CA GLU A 12 1.39 18.19 -1.36
C GLU A 12 1.41 17.59 -2.77
N VAL A 13 0.29 17.03 -3.22
CA VAL A 13 0.16 16.51 -4.58
C VAL A 13 0.30 17.64 -5.59
N LYS A 14 -0.42 18.75 -5.43
CA LYS A 14 -0.35 19.90 -6.35
C LYS A 14 1.04 20.56 -6.35
N ASN A 15 1.63 20.80 -5.19
CA ASN A 15 2.92 21.50 -5.08
C ASN A 15 4.12 20.65 -5.45
N ARG A 16 4.09 19.32 -5.23
CA ARG A 16 5.19 18.43 -5.63
C ARG A 16 5.16 18.03 -7.09
N THR A 17 3.98 18.01 -7.72
CA THR A 17 3.81 17.36 -9.04
C THR A 17 3.15 18.23 -10.09
N ASN A 18 2.72 19.45 -9.75
CA ASN A 18 1.90 20.29 -10.61
C ASN A 18 0.70 19.51 -11.19
N ALA A 19 0.12 18.63 -10.35
CA ALA A 19 -0.76 17.55 -10.79
C ALA A 19 -1.98 18.06 -11.53
N SER A 20 -1.97 17.85 -12.85
CA SER A 20 -3.18 17.90 -13.66
C SER A 20 -4.02 16.65 -13.42
N ARG A 21 -5.32 16.72 -13.74
CA ARG A 21 -6.21 15.56 -13.70
C ARG A 21 -5.67 14.39 -14.54
N GLN A 22 -4.96 14.68 -15.64
CA GLN A 22 -4.29 13.67 -16.46
C GLN A 22 -3.17 12.96 -15.70
N LEU A 23 -2.36 13.68 -14.92
CA LEU A 23 -1.31 13.07 -14.11
C LEU A 23 -1.89 12.18 -12.99
N VAL A 24 -3.00 12.58 -12.38
CA VAL A 24 -3.70 11.77 -11.37
C VAL A 24 -4.24 10.48 -11.98
N LEU A 25 -4.84 10.55 -13.18
CA LEU A 25 -5.33 9.37 -13.91
C LEU A 25 -4.19 8.44 -14.35
N ALA A 26 -3.08 9.01 -14.83
CA ALA A 26 -1.89 8.22 -15.17
C ALA A 26 -1.31 7.52 -13.91
N SER A 27 -1.27 8.24 -12.79
CA SER A 27 -0.82 7.72 -11.49
C SER A 27 -1.74 6.62 -10.98
N LEU A 28 -3.07 6.74 -11.17
CA LEU A 28 -4.05 5.71 -10.83
C LEU A 28 -3.71 4.39 -11.52
N VAL A 29 -3.48 4.43 -12.84
CA VAL A 29 -3.14 3.24 -13.62
C VAL A 29 -1.79 2.68 -13.18
N TYR A 30 -0.76 3.52 -13.10
CA TYR A 30 0.58 3.08 -12.72
C TYR A 30 0.63 2.47 -11.32
N ILE A 31 0.06 3.15 -10.32
CA ILE A 31 0.09 2.69 -8.93
C ILE A 31 -0.75 1.44 -8.73
N SER A 32 -1.91 1.36 -9.38
CA SER A 32 -2.83 0.22 -9.21
C SER A 32 -2.38 -1.01 -9.96
N VAL A 33 -1.67 -0.87 -11.09
CA VAL A 33 -1.26 -2.00 -11.94
C VAL A 33 0.22 -2.33 -11.75
N VAL A 34 1.11 -1.39 -12.06
CA VAL A 34 2.55 -1.66 -12.16
C VAL A 34 3.19 -1.67 -10.78
N ASN A 35 2.96 -0.62 -9.98
CA ASN A 35 3.57 -0.51 -8.66
C ASN A 35 3.08 -1.61 -7.72
N SER A 36 1.76 -1.83 -7.63
CA SER A 36 1.18 -2.90 -6.81
C SER A 36 1.74 -4.29 -7.19
N PHE A 37 1.92 -4.56 -8.49
CA PHE A 37 2.50 -5.82 -8.94
C PHE A 37 3.95 -5.99 -8.50
N MET A 38 4.76 -4.94 -8.63
CA MET A 38 6.14 -4.94 -8.14
C MET A 38 6.23 -5.13 -6.63
N GLU A 39 5.32 -4.50 -5.88
CA GLU A 39 5.21 -4.70 -4.43
C GLU A 39 4.86 -6.15 -4.10
N GLU A 40 3.90 -6.77 -4.78
CA GLU A 40 3.57 -8.17 -4.55
C GLU A 40 4.73 -9.12 -4.89
N ILE A 41 5.46 -8.87 -5.99
CA ILE A 41 6.67 -9.65 -6.32
C ILE A 41 7.69 -9.53 -5.20
N TYR A 42 7.97 -8.32 -4.71
CA TYR A 42 8.98 -8.11 -3.68
C TYR A 42 8.57 -8.71 -2.33
N PHE A 43 7.41 -8.32 -1.80
CA PHE A 43 7.00 -8.71 -0.44
C PHE A 43 6.57 -10.17 -0.36
N ARG A 44 5.85 -10.69 -1.37
CA ARG A 44 5.21 -12.00 -1.33
C ARG A 44 5.99 -13.02 -2.15
N GLY A 45 6.44 -12.63 -3.35
CA GLY A 45 7.24 -13.49 -4.23
C GLY A 45 8.67 -13.74 -3.73
N PHE A 46 9.31 -12.72 -3.14
CA PHE A 46 10.70 -12.81 -2.70
C PHE A 46 10.86 -12.85 -1.17
N LEU A 47 10.46 -11.78 -0.47
CA LEU A 47 10.74 -11.60 0.95
C LEU A 47 10.07 -12.67 1.81
N LEU A 48 8.76 -12.86 1.64
CA LEU A 48 7.99 -13.88 2.38
C LEU A 48 8.55 -15.28 2.15
N VAL A 49 8.85 -15.65 0.90
CA VAL A 49 9.43 -16.95 0.55
C VAL A 49 10.80 -17.15 1.22
N ARG A 50 11.67 -16.13 1.16
CA ARG A 50 13.01 -16.20 1.74
C ARG A 50 13.01 -16.28 3.26
N LEU A 51 12.12 -15.55 3.91
CA LEU A 51 11.95 -15.60 5.36
C LEU A 51 11.30 -16.91 5.80
N LYS A 52 10.29 -17.39 5.06
CA LYS A 52 9.60 -18.64 5.36
C LYS A 52 10.55 -19.83 5.29
N SER A 53 11.46 -19.87 4.31
CA SER A 53 12.45 -20.95 4.20
C SER A 53 13.48 -20.97 5.32
N ARG A 54 13.73 -19.84 6.00
CA ARG A 54 14.72 -19.74 7.08
C ARG A 54 14.12 -19.81 8.48
N TYR A 55 12.92 -19.28 8.69
CA TYR A 55 12.34 -19.07 10.02
C TYR A 55 10.91 -19.61 10.18
N GLY A 56 10.35 -20.23 9.13
CA GLY A 56 8.96 -20.70 9.12
C GLY A 56 7.94 -19.58 8.86
N PHE A 57 6.71 -19.98 8.53
CA PHE A 57 5.67 -19.06 8.07
C PHE A 57 5.24 -18.04 9.12
N ARG A 58 5.13 -18.43 10.39
CA ARG A 58 4.68 -17.55 11.48
C ARG A 58 5.56 -16.31 11.62
N LEU A 59 6.88 -16.48 11.65
CA LEU A 59 7.78 -15.33 11.77
C LEU A 59 7.87 -14.55 10.44
N ALA A 60 7.91 -15.27 9.32
CA ALA A 60 8.00 -14.67 7.99
C ALA A 60 6.82 -13.74 7.68
N THR A 61 5.58 -14.14 8.03
CA THR A 61 4.39 -13.33 7.75
C THR A 61 4.38 -12.02 8.55
N TRP A 62 4.76 -12.07 9.83
CA TRP A 62 4.84 -10.87 10.67
C TRP A 62 5.93 -9.91 10.20
N ILE A 63 7.14 -10.41 9.93
CA ILE A 63 8.24 -9.56 9.44
C ILE A 63 7.86 -8.94 8.08
N SER A 64 7.35 -9.73 7.14
CA SER A 64 6.94 -9.22 5.82
C SER A 64 5.84 -8.17 5.93
N ALA A 65 4.80 -8.41 6.75
CA ALA A 65 3.70 -7.46 6.92
C ALA A 65 4.13 -6.15 7.60
N LEU A 66 5.02 -6.21 8.61
CA LEU A 66 5.55 -5.02 9.26
C LEU A 66 6.45 -4.21 8.34
N LEU A 67 7.30 -4.86 7.54
CA LEU A 67 8.13 -4.19 6.54
C LEU A 67 7.28 -3.56 5.43
N PHE A 68 6.20 -4.22 5.01
CA PHE A 68 5.22 -3.66 4.08
C PHE A 68 4.57 -2.38 4.64
N ALA A 69 4.12 -2.40 5.89
CA ALA A 69 3.57 -1.21 6.53
C ALA A 69 4.64 -0.10 6.69
N ALA A 70 5.86 -0.45 7.11
CA ALA A 70 6.95 0.50 7.27
C ALA A 70 7.35 1.16 5.94
N TYR A 71 7.35 0.43 4.83
CA TYR A 71 7.60 0.96 3.48
C TYR A 71 6.64 2.12 3.13
N HIS A 72 5.39 2.04 3.57
CA HIS A 72 4.37 3.06 3.33
C HIS A 72 4.58 4.36 4.13
N LEU A 73 5.50 4.40 5.10
CA LEU A 73 5.86 5.63 5.81
C LEU A 73 6.38 6.71 4.85
N ILE A 74 7.01 6.32 3.73
CA ILE A 74 7.52 7.26 2.71
C ILE A 74 6.39 8.17 2.22
N THR A 75 5.19 7.61 2.06
CA THR A 75 4.00 8.30 1.55
C THR A 75 3.12 8.84 2.68
N PHE A 76 2.81 8.02 3.69
CA PHE A 76 1.74 8.32 4.65
C PHE A 76 2.15 9.31 5.75
N ARG A 77 3.46 9.47 6.02
CA ARG A 77 3.94 10.29 7.13
C ARG A 77 3.51 11.76 7.06
N SER A 78 3.31 12.31 5.86
CA SER A 78 2.90 13.69 5.66
C SER A 78 1.38 13.87 5.61
N TRP A 79 0.64 12.79 5.35
CA TRP A 79 -0.80 12.79 5.12
C TRP A 79 -1.62 12.78 6.42
N PHE A 80 -1.13 12.08 7.45
CA PHE A 80 -1.89 11.80 8.67
C PHE A 80 -1.26 12.44 9.92
N SER A 81 -2.09 12.74 10.92
CA SER A 81 -1.61 13.04 12.28
C SER A 81 -1.00 11.78 12.92
N PRO A 82 -0.15 11.89 13.96
CA PRO A 82 0.49 10.71 14.55
C PRO A 82 -0.48 9.59 14.98
N PRO A 83 -1.64 9.86 15.63
CA PRO A 83 -2.60 8.80 15.97
C PRO A 83 -3.21 8.11 14.74
N LEU A 84 -3.55 8.88 13.70
CA LEU A 84 -4.10 8.32 12.46
C LEU A 84 -3.04 7.57 11.65
N LEU A 85 -1.78 8.01 11.69
CA LEU A 85 -0.67 7.30 11.07
C LEU A 85 -0.50 5.92 11.72
N LEU A 86 -0.52 5.84 13.06
CA LEU A 86 -0.47 4.57 13.77
C LEU A 86 -1.64 3.65 13.40
N LEU A 87 -2.85 4.21 13.29
CA LEU A 87 -4.02 3.45 12.83
C LEU A 87 -3.85 2.94 11.40
N ALA A 88 -3.38 3.78 10.47
CA ALA A 88 -3.15 3.41 9.08
C ALA A 88 -2.08 2.32 8.94
N LEU A 89 -0.96 2.43 9.67
CA LEU A 89 0.10 1.41 9.67
C LEU A 89 -0.36 0.08 10.30
N SER A 90 -1.21 0.16 11.33
CA SER A 90 -1.83 -1.04 11.91
C SER A 90 -2.75 -1.74 10.90
N ALA A 91 -3.58 -0.97 10.20
CA ALA A 91 -4.43 -1.49 9.13
C ALA A 91 -3.62 -2.10 7.97
N LEU A 92 -2.54 -1.44 7.54
CA LEU A 92 -1.61 -1.97 6.53
C LEU A 92 -0.92 -3.26 6.98
N THR A 93 -0.57 -3.36 8.26
CA THR A 93 0.00 -4.59 8.82
C THR A 93 -1.01 -5.73 8.76
N LEU A 94 -2.27 -5.49 9.16
CA LEU A 94 -3.34 -6.49 9.08
C LEU A 94 -3.61 -6.92 7.63
N ALA A 95 -3.67 -5.95 6.70
CA ALA A 95 -3.78 -6.24 5.27
C ALA A 95 -2.59 -7.07 4.78
N GLY A 96 -1.37 -6.73 5.18
CA GLY A 96 -0.15 -7.47 4.86
C GLY A 96 -0.20 -8.92 5.33
N LEU A 97 -0.68 -9.17 6.55
CA LEU A 97 -0.88 -10.52 7.08
C LEU A 97 -1.92 -11.30 6.28
N ALA A 98 -3.04 -10.68 5.92
CA ALA A 98 -4.09 -11.30 5.12
C ALA A 98 -3.59 -11.68 3.72
N LEU A 99 -2.89 -10.75 3.04
CA LEU A 99 -2.29 -11.00 1.73
C LEU A 99 -1.25 -12.13 1.79
N ASN A 100 -0.37 -12.13 2.80
CA ASN A 100 0.60 -13.20 2.99
C ASN A 100 -0.07 -14.56 3.20
N HIS A 101 -1.19 -14.60 3.92
CA HIS A 101 -1.97 -15.83 4.12
C HIS A 101 -2.60 -16.34 2.81
N ILE A 102 -3.21 -15.44 2.03
CA ILE A 102 -3.78 -15.79 0.71
C ILE A 102 -2.69 -16.29 -0.23
N THR A 103 -1.55 -15.60 -0.31
CA THR A 103 -0.41 -16.05 -1.13
C THR A 103 0.07 -17.44 -0.71
N ASP A 104 0.19 -17.71 0.60
CA ASP A 104 0.70 -19.01 1.06
C ASP A 104 -0.27 -20.15 0.80
N ARG A 105 -1.58 -19.86 0.87
CA ARG A 105 -2.66 -20.80 0.59
C ARG A 105 -2.77 -21.12 -0.90
N ASP A 106 -2.83 -20.09 -1.74
CA ASP A 106 -3.15 -20.22 -3.17
C ASP A 106 -1.89 -20.40 -4.04
N ARG A 107 -0.69 -20.19 -3.48
CA ARG A 107 0.61 -20.31 -4.17
C ARG A 107 0.69 -19.51 -5.48
N SER A 108 -0.04 -18.40 -5.53
CA SER A 108 -0.14 -17.50 -6.69
C SER A 108 -0.12 -16.05 -6.23
N LEU A 109 0.50 -15.18 -7.04
CA LEU A 109 0.48 -13.74 -6.84
C LEU A 109 -0.75 -13.08 -7.48
N LEU A 110 -1.46 -13.77 -8.38
CA LEU A 110 -2.58 -13.17 -9.12
C LEU A 110 -3.74 -12.70 -8.21
N PRO A 111 -4.25 -13.52 -7.26
CA PRO A 111 -5.37 -13.08 -6.40
C PRO A 111 -4.99 -11.89 -5.51
N VAL A 112 -3.78 -11.92 -4.92
CA VAL A 112 -3.32 -10.85 -4.04
C VAL A 112 -2.99 -9.57 -4.79
N TRP A 113 -2.45 -9.67 -6.00
CA TRP A 113 -2.21 -8.51 -6.85
C TRP A 113 -3.52 -7.84 -7.28
N LEU A 114 -4.53 -8.61 -7.69
CA LEU A 114 -5.84 -8.05 -8.04
C LEU A 114 -6.50 -7.39 -6.82
N LEU A 115 -6.44 -8.01 -5.65
CA LEU A 115 -6.96 -7.41 -4.42
C LEU A 115 -6.22 -6.11 -4.07
N HIS A 116 -4.90 -6.09 -4.21
CA HIS A 116 -4.09 -4.88 -4.00
C HIS A 116 -4.43 -3.78 -5.01
N ALA A 117 -4.56 -4.11 -6.29
CA ALA A 117 -5.00 -3.17 -7.31
C ALA A 117 -6.35 -2.52 -6.96
N VAL A 118 -7.33 -3.31 -6.50
CA VAL A 118 -8.65 -2.81 -6.06
C VAL A 118 -8.52 -1.87 -4.85
N MET A 119 -7.67 -2.18 -3.88
CA MET A 119 -7.41 -1.29 -2.74
C MET A 119 -6.82 0.06 -3.21
N ASN A 120 -5.87 0.03 -4.14
CA ASN A 120 -5.29 1.25 -4.70
C ASN A 120 -6.32 2.08 -5.48
N ILE A 121 -7.14 1.45 -6.32
CA ILE A 121 -8.23 2.11 -7.04
C ILE A 121 -9.21 2.77 -6.06
N SER A 122 -9.51 2.11 -4.94
CA SER A 122 -10.43 2.65 -3.92
C SER A 122 -9.90 3.96 -3.31
N ILE A 123 -8.59 4.07 -3.08
CA ILE A 123 -7.96 5.32 -2.62
C ILE A 123 -8.11 6.41 -3.69
N PHE A 124 -7.81 6.09 -4.95
CA PHE A 124 -7.94 7.05 -6.04
C PHE A 124 -9.39 7.49 -6.29
N ALA A 125 -10.38 6.62 -6.09
CA ALA A 125 -11.78 6.98 -6.22
C ALA A 125 -12.21 8.07 -5.22
N VAL A 126 -11.62 8.07 -4.03
CA VAL A 126 -11.83 9.12 -3.02
C VAL A 126 -11.11 10.41 -3.40
N VAL A 127 -9.93 10.34 -4.02
CA VAL A 127 -9.08 11.50 -4.32
C VAL A 127 -9.48 12.21 -5.62
N LEU A 128 -9.91 11.47 -6.64
CA LEU A 128 -10.16 11.99 -7.98
C LEU A 128 -11.14 13.18 -8.06
N PRO A 129 -12.23 13.26 -7.27
CA PRO A 129 -13.16 14.39 -7.30
C PRO A 129 -12.55 15.74 -6.87
N TYR A 130 -11.36 15.75 -6.28
CA TYR A 130 -10.68 16.96 -5.81
C TYR A 130 -9.71 17.57 -6.84
N PHE A 131 -9.65 17.00 -8.06
CA PHE A 131 -8.81 17.41 -9.18
C PHE A 131 -9.61 17.59 -10.48
#